data_AF-A0A5C3QUW7-F1
#
_entry.id   AF-A0A5C3QUW7-F1
#
_cell.length_a   1.000
_cell.length_b   1.000
_cell.length_c   1.000
_cell.angle_alpha   90.00
_cell.angle_beta   90.00
_cell.angle_gamma   90.00
#
_symmetry.space_group_name_H-M   'P 1'
#
loop_
_entity.id
_entity.type
_entity.pdbx_description
1 polymer ?
#
loop_
_entity_poly.entity_id
_entity_poly.type
_entity_poly.pdbx_seq_one_letter_code
_entity_poly.pdbx_strand_id
1 'polypeptide(L)'
;MPSVLPTASPQHLPQLATYDGCSSSLDPRARFQVYAPERSASATPLLGALSPVLALAYLCALLWMYRFAKENPRTLNNCTGTKVQKYAPAVYALAVLSGLAGTALTIWLLAQYPYLREGPNVQTRVSIALLLFASLWTSLTSGAYSFIFLHPIWTTYPICSIGSQLLWILLSWIFWVAGAGSLGNGVPHLVPPAGNSSDTRCGGSEVEGALGVLVCGVERGVYGLAILQMYALTRLTLLRMSGLICTVSC
;
A
#
# COMPACT_ATOMS: atom_id res chain seq x y z
N MET A 1 -59.23 9.71 -45.10
CA MET A 1 -58.25 10.65 -44.51
C MET A 1 -58.07 10.27 -43.06
N PRO A 2 -56.86 9.84 -42.66
CA PRO A 2 -55.99 10.76 -41.94
C PRO A 2 -54.50 10.72 -42.39
N SER A 3 -53.99 11.94 -42.61
CA SER A 3 -52.72 12.53 -42.17
C SER A 3 -51.50 11.65 -41.91
N VAL A 4 -50.59 11.66 -42.89
CA VAL A 4 -49.18 11.24 -42.78
C VAL A 4 -48.39 12.30 -41.99
N LEU A 5 -47.74 11.89 -40.90
CA LEU A 5 -46.85 12.74 -40.10
C LEU A 5 -45.40 12.60 -40.64
N PRO A 6 -44.69 13.69 -40.97
CA PRO A 6 -43.36 13.60 -41.56
C PRO A 6 -42.26 13.45 -40.51
N THR A 7 -41.29 12.63 -40.90
CA THR A 7 -40.01 12.30 -40.28
C THR A 7 -39.16 13.54 -40.02
N ALA A 8 -38.87 13.84 -38.75
CA ALA A 8 -37.90 14.86 -38.38
C ALA A 8 -36.48 14.26 -38.32
N SER A 9 -35.62 14.73 -39.22
CA SER A 9 -34.20 14.42 -39.27
C SER A 9 -33.45 15.21 -38.18
N PRO A 10 -32.61 14.58 -37.33
CA PRO A 10 -31.79 15.31 -36.37
C PRO A 10 -30.67 16.05 -37.12
N GLN A 11 -30.77 17.37 -37.07
CA GLN A 11 -29.85 18.32 -37.66
C GLN A 11 -28.44 18.20 -37.09
N HIS A 12 -27.47 18.33 -38.00
CA HIS A 12 -26.10 18.73 -37.74
C HIS A 12 -26.02 19.80 -36.64
N LEU A 13 -25.45 19.41 -35.49
CA LEU A 13 -24.96 20.37 -34.52
C LEU A 13 -23.75 21.10 -35.12
N PRO A 14 -23.76 22.44 -35.15
CA PRO A 14 -22.66 23.23 -35.68
C PRO A 14 -21.39 22.95 -34.87
N GLN A 15 -20.29 22.75 -35.59
CA GLN A 15 -18.95 22.74 -35.02
C GLN A 15 -18.75 24.04 -34.24
N LEU A 16 -18.72 23.90 -32.91
CA LEU A 16 -18.43 25.00 -32.02
C LEU A 16 -16.99 25.40 -32.24
N ALA A 17 -16.85 26.66 -32.62
CA ALA A 17 -15.65 27.32 -33.06
C ALA A 17 -14.45 27.05 -32.13
N THR A 18 -13.35 26.74 -32.81
CA THR A 18 -11.96 26.89 -32.40
C THR A 18 -11.77 28.16 -31.56
N TYR A 19 -11.58 27.98 -30.26
CA TYR A 19 -11.15 29.05 -29.37
C TYR A 19 -9.62 29.10 -29.40
N ASP A 20 -9.07 29.73 -30.43
CA ASP A 20 -7.65 30.14 -30.48
C ASP A 20 -7.45 31.38 -29.60
N GLY A 21 -7.60 31.17 -28.30
CA GLY A 21 -7.28 32.13 -27.27
C GLY A 21 -5.84 31.90 -26.81
N CYS A 22 -4.91 32.68 -27.36
CA CYS A 22 -3.56 32.86 -26.86
C CYS A 22 -3.60 33.49 -25.45
N SER A 23 -4.01 32.71 -24.45
CA SER A 23 -3.59 32.93 -23.08
C SER A 23 -2.25 32.24 -22.92
N SER A 24 -1.21 33.06 -22.89
CA SER A 24 -0.03 32.88 -22.05
C SER A 24 -0.45 32.73 -20.58
N SER A 25 -1.23 31.68 -20.33
CA SER A 25 -1.43 31.07 -19.02
C SER A 25 -0.07 30.51 -18.68
N LEU A 26 0.59 31.13 -17.70
CA LEU A 26 1.67 30.48 -16.98
C LEU A 26 1.14 29.11 -16.56
N ASP A 27 1.45 28.08 -17.32
CA ASP A 27 1.03 26.73 -17.04
C ASP A 27 1.65 26.35 -15.69
N PRO A 28 0.85 26.20 -14.61
CA PRO A 28 1.39 25.76 -13.34
C PRO A 28 1.95 24.32 -13.44
N ARG A 29 1.72 23.59 -14.54
CA ARG A 29 2.41 22.33 -14.84
C ARG A 29 3.86 22.49 -15.31
N ALA A 30 4.27 23.67 -15.78
CA ALA A 30 5.66 23.93 -16.17
C ALA A 30 6.61 24.08 -14.95
N ARG A 31 6.08 24.39 -13.76
CA ARG A 31 6.91 24.47 -12.53
C ARG A 31 7.24 23.14 -11.87
N PHE A 32 6.62 22.04 -12.30
CA PHE A 32 6.99 20.69 -11.83
C PHE A 32 7.93 19.94 -12.79
N GLN A 33 8.56 20.64 -13.74
CA GLN A 33 9.67 20.10 -14.54
C GLN A 33 11.06 20.37 -13.94
N VAL A 34 11.14 21.01 -12.77
CA VAL A 34 12.42 21.21 -12.07
C VAL A 34 12.66 20.05 -11.09
N TYR A 35 13.03 18.88 -11.61
CA TYR A 35 14.01 18.00 -10.95
C TYR A 35 14.77 17.22 -12.04
N ALA A 36 16.04 17.59 -12.16
CA ALA A 36 16.94 17.30 -13.26
C ALA A 36 17.10 15.80 -13.58
N PRO A 37 17.07 15.41 -14.87
CA PRO A 37 17.29 14.01 -15.30
C PRO A 37 18.75 13.54 -15.23
N GLU A 38 19.75 14.42 -15.09
CA GLU A 38 21.16 13.98 -15.13
C GLU A 38 21.74 13.46 -13.80
N ARG A 39 21.12 13.73 -12.65
CA ARG A 39 21.56 13.19 -11.34
C ARG A 39 20.68 12.08 -10.77
N SER A 40 19.54 11.80 -11.39
CA SER A 40 18.56 10.85 -10.87
C SER A 40 18.88 9.39 -11.23
N ALA A 41 19.78 9.15 -12.19
CA ALA A 41 20.20 7.81 -12.59
C ALA A 41 20.92 7.04 -11.46
N SER A 42 21.51 7.74 -10.48
CA SER A 42 22.21 7.10 -9.35
C SER A 42 21.32 6.90 -8.11
N ALA A 43 20.17 7.58 -8.00
CA ALA A 43 19.33 7.52 -6.80
C ALA A 43 18.47 6.25 -6.70
N THR A 44 18.07 5.71 -7.85
CA THR A 44 17.23 4.51 -7.95
C THR A 44 17.89 3.22 -7.49
N PRO A 45 19.15 2.91 -7.88
CA PRO A 45 19.85 1.74 -7.33
C PRO A 45 20.13 1.89 -5.82
N LEU A 46 20.38 3.12 -5.35
CA LEU A 46 20.58 3.40 -3.93
C LEU A 46 19.35 3.03 -3.10
N LEU A 47 18.15 3.43 -3.53
CA LEU A 47 16.91 3.08 -2.84
C LEU A 47 16.60 1.57 -2.90
N GLY A 48 16.87 0.94 -4.04
CA GLY A 48 16.76 -0.51 -4.20
C GLY A 48 17.70 -1.28 -3.27
N ALA A 49 18.92 -0.78 -3.06
CA ALA A 49 19.89 -1.35 -2.12
C ALA A 49 19.59 -1.01 -0.65
N LEU A 50 18.99 0.16 -0.38
CA LEU A 50 18.62 0.57 0.98
C LEU A 50 17.52 -0.30 1.57
N SER A 51 16.55 -0.74 0.75
CA SER A 51 15.44 -1.57 1.24
C SER A 51 15.89 -2.90 1.88
N PRO A 52 16.70 -3.77 1.24
CA PRO A 52 17.17 -4.99 1.88
C PRO A 52 18.09 -4.72 3.07
N VAL A 53 18.87 -3.63 3.05
CA VAL A 53 19.71 -3.22 4.18
C VAL A 53 18.84 -2.82 5.39
N LEU A 54 17.79 -2.04 5.17
CA LEU A 54 16.79 -1.68 6.19
C LEU A 54 16.06 -2.92 6.70
N ALA A 55 15.65 -3.82 5.82
CA ALA A 55 15.00 -5.08 6.18
C ALA A 55 15.92 -5.96 7.05
N LEU A 56 17.20 -6.08 6.68
CA LEU A 56 18.20 -6.82 7.46
C LEU A 56 18.49 -6.15 8.81
N ALA A 57 18.69 -4.83 8.83
CA ALA A 57 18.90 -4.08 10.08
C ALA A 57 17.72 -4.26 11.04
N TYR A 58 16.50 -4.23 10.51
CA TYR A 58 15.29 -4.46 11.28
C TYR A 58 15.17 -5.91 11.76
N LEU A 59 15.49 -6.91 10.93
CA LEU A 59 15.61 -8.31 11.35
C LEU A 59 16.64 -8.50 12.46
N CYS A 60 17.80 -7.86 12.36
CA CYS A 60 18.82 -7.88 13.40
C CYS A 60 18.31 -7.29 14.72
N ALA A 61 17.62 -6.14 14.67
CA ALA A 61 17.00 -5.52 15.84
C ALA A 61 15.95 -6.45 16.48
N LEU A 62 15.13 -7.12 15.67
CA LEU A 62 14.14 -8.09 16.15
C LEU A 62 14.77 -9.35 16.75
N LEU A 63 15.82 -9.89 16.13
CA LEU A 63 16.54 -11.06 16.64
C LEU A 63 17.21 -10.72 17.97
N TRP A 64 17.82 -9.54 18.07
CA TRP A 64 18.40 -9.04 19.31
C TRP A 64 17.33 -8.89 20.39
N MET A 65 16.19 -8.27 20.06
CA MET A 65 15.07 -8.10 20.97
C MET A 65 14.39 -9.42 21.37
N TYR A 66 14.28 -10.37 20.45
CA TYR A 66 13.78 -11.71 20.73
C TYR A 66 14.70 -12.45 21.72
N ARG A 67 16.02 -12.32 21.55
CA ARG A 67 17.00 -12.84 22.51
C ARG A 67 16.85 -12.17 23.87
N PHE A 68 16.76 -10.85 23.91
CA PHE A 68 16.57 -10.07 25.14
C PHE A 68 15.29 -10.48 25.90
N ALA A 69 14.19 -10.69 25.18
CA ALA A 69 12.92 -11.16 25.76
C ALA A 69 13.00 -12.60 26.27
N LYS A 70 13.79 -13.46 25.61
CA LYS A 70 14.03 -14.84 26.07
C LYS A 70 14.86 -14.88 27.36
N GLU A 71 15.80 -13.97 27.51
CA GLU A 71 16.67 -13.86 28.68
C GLU A 71 15.96 -13.28 29.91
N ASN A 72 14.92 -12.47 29.71
CA ASN A 72 14.18 -11.79 30.78
C ASN A 72 12.69 -12.21 30.80
N PRO A 73 12.36 -13.47 31.17
CA PRO A 73 10.99 -13.94 31.20
C PRO A 73 10.18 -13.17 32.25
N ARG A 74 9.16 -12.43 31.81
CA ARG A 74 8.22 -11.78 32.73
C ARG A 74 7.37 -12.85 33.43
N THR A 75 7.29 -12.78 34.75
CA THR A 75 6.44 -13.64 35.59
C THR A 75 4.97 -13.24 35.43
N LEU A 76 4.37 -13.58 34.30
CA LEU A 76 2.93 -13.43 34.09
C LEU A 76 2.23 -14.62 34.75
N ASN A 77 1.46 -14.32 35.79
CA ASN A 77 0.71 -15.29 36.62
C ASN A 77 -0.40 -16.06 35.85
N ASN A 78 -0.53 -15.90 34.53
CA ASN A 78 -1.58 -16.53 33.73
C ASN A 78 -0.96 -17.26 32.52
N CYS A 79 -1.05 -18.60 32.50
CA CYS A 79 -0.54 -19.49 31.45
C CYS A 79 -0.99 -19.11 30.02
N THR A 80 -2.15 -18.47 29.87
CA THR A 80 -2.72 -18.08 28.58
C THR A 80 -2.14 -16.77 28.05
N GLY A 81 -1.71 -15.85 28.92
CA GLY A 81 -1.17 -14.54 28.53
C GLY A 81 0.26 -14.58 28.00
N THR A 82 1.06 -15.55 28.47
CA THR A 82 2.48 -15.69 28.15
C THR A 82 2.71 -16.11 26.70
N LYS A 83 1.91 -17.04 26.17
CA LYS A 83 2.05 -17.49 24.77
C LYS A 83 1.82 -16.35 23.78
N VAL A 84 0.88 -15.48 24.12
CA VAL A 84 0.37 -14.42 23.26
C VAL A 84 1.37 -13.30 23.10
N GLN A 85 1.94 -12.84 24.22
CA GLN A 85 2.97 -11.81 24.20
C GLN A 85 4.24 -12.24 23.45
N LYS A 86 4.48 -13.57 23.36
CA LYS A 86 5.61 -14.11 22.61
C LYS A 86 5.47 -13.93 21.10
N TYR A 87 4.25 -13.98 20.55
CA TYR A 87 4.01 -13.88 19.10
C TYR A 87 3.76 -12.45 18.61
N ALA A 88 3.29 -11.55 19.47
CA ALA A 88 2.95 -10.18 19.07
C ALA A 88 4.12 -9.44 18.37
N PRO A 89 5.38 -9.49 18.84
CA PRO A 89 6.49 -8.81 18.16
C PRO A 89 6.77 -9.38 16.76
N ALA A 90 6.61 -10.69 16.58
CA ALA A 90 6.82 -11.35 15.29
C ALA A 90 5.76 -10.93 14.25
N VAL A 91 4.54 -10.63 14.70
CA VAL A 91 3.46 -10.14 13.83
C VAL A 91 3.78 -8.73 13.31
N TYR A 92 4.14 -7.80 14.21
CA TYR A 92 4.53 -6.45 13.80
C TYR A 92 5.81 -6.44 12.95
N ALA A 93 6.74 -7.36 13.24
CA ALA A 93 7.93 -7.56 12.44
C ALA A 93 7.62 -7.84 10.97
N LEU A 94 6.73 -8.80 10.73
CA LEU A 94 6.29 -9.15 9.38
C LEU A 94 5.57 -7.99 8.70
N ALA A 95 4.83 -7.17 9.46
CA ALA A 95 4.17 -5.97 8.93
C ALA A 95 5.17 -4.87 8.50
N VAL A 96 6.27 -4.69 9.22
CA VAL A 96 7.33 -3.77 8.79
C VAL A 96 8.01 -4.29 7.53
N LEU A 97 8.33 -5.59 7.48
CA LEU A 97 8.97 -6.19 6.31
C LEU A 97 8.08 -6.12 5.06
N SER A 98 6.77 -6.33 5.21
CA SER A 98 5.83 -6.19 4.10
C SER A 98 5.73 -4.74 3.61
N GLY A 99 5.72 -3.77 4.53
CA GLY A 99 5.76 -2.35 4.17
C GLY A 99 7.06 -1.95 3.44
N LEU A 100 8.22 -2.44 3.90
CA LEU A 100 9.51 -2.20 3.24
C LEU A 100 9.57 -2.85 1.84
N ALA A 101 9.05 -4.06 1.70
CA ALA A 101 8.92 -4.72 0.39
C ALA A 101 8.00 -3.90 -0.55
N GLY A 102 6.88 -3.40 -0.05
CA GLY A 102 5.99 -2.49 -0.79
C GLY A 102 6.68 -1.20 -1.23
N THR A 103 7.50 -0.59 -0.37
CA THR A 103 8.30 0.58 -0.75
C THR A 103 9.33 0.27 -1.83
N ALA A 104 10.01 -0.89 -1.75
CA ALA A 104 10.97 -1.29 -2.78
C ALA A 104 10.28 -1.47 -4.13
N LEU A 105 9.12 -2.15 -4.15
CA LEU A 105 8.34 -2.38 -5.36
C LEU A 105 7.83 -1.07 -5.98
N THR A 106 7.30 -0.15 -5.17
CA THR A 106 6.83 1.15 -5.67
C THR A 106 7.96 2.02 -6.20
N ILE A 107 9.12 2.03 -5.55
CA ILE A 107 10.32 2.73 -6.04
C ILE A 107 10.83 2.10 -7.33
N TRP A 108 10.87 0.77 -7.38
CA TRP A 108 11.27 0.03 -8.58
C TRP A 108 10.31 0.34 -9.74
N LEU A 109 9.00 0.37 -9.48
CA LEU A 109 8.02 0.74 -10.49
C LEU A 109 8.31 2.17 -10.99
N LEU A 110 8.53 3.10 -10.06
CA LEU A 110 8.89 4.49 -10.37
C LEU A 110 10.15 4.60 -11.25
N ALA A 111 11.11 3.68 -11.05
CA ALA A 111 12.35 3.58 -11.82
C ALA A 111 12.14 3.17 -13.28
N GLN A 112 11.12 2.35 -13.56
CA GLN A 112 10.83 1.84 -14.90
C GLN A 112 10.09 2.87 -15.77
N TYR A 113 9.34 3.79 -15.16
CA TYR A 113 8.56 4.80 -15.89
C TYR A 113 9.29 5.66 -16.93
N PRO A 114 10.53 6.13 -16.75
CA PRO A 114 11.22 6.90 -17.79
C PRO A 114 11.53 6.10 -19.06
N TYR A 115 11.51 4.76 -18.99
CA TYR A 115 11.76 3.91 -20.15
C TYR A 115 10.51 3.68 -21.02
N LEU A 116 9.32 4.01 -20.51
CA LEU A 116 8.08 4.00 -21.30
C LEU A 116 8.01 5.29 -22.14
N ARG A 117 8.05 5.14 -23.47
CA ARG A 117 8.10 6.26 -24.43
C ARG A 117 6.87 7.17 -24.39
N GLU A 118 5.75 6.68 -23.90
CA GLU A 118 4.51 7.44 -23.74
C GLU A 118 4.42 7.90 -22.30
N GLY A 119 4.67 9.19 -22.08
CA GLY A 119 4.80 9.77 -20.74
C GLY A 119 3.63 9.38 -19.82
N PRO A 120 3.90 9.12 -18.53
CA PRO A 120 2.92 8.55 -17.62
C PRO A 120 1.71 9.46 -17.41
N ASN A 121 0.54 8.85 -17.37
CA ASN A 121 -0.68 9.51 -16.93
C ASN A 121 -0.47 10.07 -15.51
N VAL A 122 -0.91 11.31 -15.28
CA VAL A 122 -0.86 12.00 -13.98
C VAL A 122 -1.51 11.13 -12.90
N GLN A 123 -2.59 10.44 -13.24
CA GLN A 123 -3.30 9.55 -12.33
C GLN A 123 -2.42 8.38 -11.82
N THR A 124 -1.62 7.78 -12.71
CA THR A 124 -0.72 6.68 -12.34
C THR A 124 0.36 7.17 -11.38
N ARG A 125 0.93 8.36 -11.61
CA ARG A 125 1.92 8.95 -10.70
C ARG A 125 1.36 9.21 -9.31
N VAL A 126 0.15 9.77 -9.23
CA VAL A 126 -0.53 10.02 -7.94
C VAL A 126 -0.80 8.70 -7.22
N SER A 127 -1.21 7.66 -7.95
CA SER A 127 -1.49 6.34 -7.38
C SER A 127 -0.24 5.70 -6.77
N ILE A 128 0.90 5.77 -7.47
CA ILE A 128 2.19 5.25 -6.96
C ILE A 128 2.65 6.05 -5.74
N ALA A 129 2.49 7.37 -5.76
CA ALA A 129 2.84 8.21 -4.62
C ALA A 129 2.00 7.87 -3.39
N LEU A 130 0.70 7.60 -3.55
CA LEU A 130 -0.18 7.14 -2.48
C LEU A 130 0.23 5.75 -1.96
N LEU A 131 0.58 4.81 -2.83
CA LEU A 131 1.07 3.48 -2.43
C LEU A 131 2.40 3.55 -1.68
N LEU A 132 3.31 4.41 -2.13
CA LEU A 132 4.58 4.67 -1.45
C LEU A 132 4.33 5.26 -0.05
N PHE A 133 3.43 6.24 0.05
CA PHE A 133 3.01 6.81 1.32
C PHE A 133 2.39 5.75 2.24
N ALA A 134 1.47 4.91 1.74
CA ALA A 134 0.84 3.84 2.50
C ALA A 134 1.86 2.82 3.02
N SER A 135 2.82 2.44 2.17
CA SER A 135 3.89 1.49 2.52
C SER A 135 4.83 2.06 3.58
N LEU A 136 5.24 3.33 3.45
CA LEU A 136 6.06 4.03 4.45
C LEU A 136 5.30 4.22 5.76
N TRP A 137 4.04 4.67 5.68
CA TRP A 137 3.16 4.82 6.84
C TRP A 137 3.05 3.53 7.62
N THR A 138 2.75 2.42 6.94
CA THR A 138 2.63 1.08 7.55
C THR A 138 3.93 0.66 8.21
N SER A 139 5.07 0.83 7.53
CA SER A 139 6.39 0.46 8.04
C SER A 139 6.77 1.26 9.29
N LEU A 140 6.61 2.58 9.24
CA LEU A 140 6.97 3.48 10.33
C LEU A 140 6.12 3.21 11.57
N THR A 141 4.81 3.09 11.39
CA THR A 141 3.87 2.91 12.49
C THR A 141 3.94 1.50 13.09
N SER A 142 4.05 0.45 12.28
CA SER A 142 4.25 -0.92 12.80
C SER A 142 5.62 -1.07 13.49
N GLY A 143 6.65 -0.40 12.99
CA GLY A 143 7.95 -0.30 13.65
C GLY A 143 7.82 0.39 15.00
N ALA A 144 7.17 1.56 15.05
CA ALA A 144 6.91 2.28 16.29
C ALA A 144 6.12 1.43 17.29
N TYR A 145 5.03 0.76 16.88
CA TYR A 145 4.28 -0.16 17.73
C TYR A 145 5.15 -1.31 18.25
N SER A 146 6.02 -1.87 17.41
CA SER A 146 6.98 -2.91 17.84
C SER A 146 7.84 -2.40 19.00
N PHE A 147 8.44 -1.21 18.86
CA PHE A 147 9.26 -0.59 19.89
C PHE A 147 8.49 -0.31 21.18
N ILE A 148 7.25 0.20 21.07
CA ILE A 148 6.39 0.47 22.23
C ILE A 148 6.11 -0.82 23.01
N PHE A 149 5.81 -1.94 22.33
CA PHE A 149 5.54 -3.22 22.98
C PHE A 149 6.76 -3.86 23.62
N LEU A 150 7.94 -3.58 23.08
CA LEU A 150 9.19 -4.07 23.64
C LEU A 150 9.59 -3.34 24.92
N HIS A 151 9.25 -2.06 25.03
CA HIS A 151 9.65 -1.25 26.18
C HIS A 151 8.73 -1.50 27.40
N PRO A 152 9.25 -2.00 28.54
CA PRO A 152 8.43 -2.39 29.70
C PRO A 152 7.60 -1.25 30.27
N ILE A 153 8.17 -0.05 30.33
CA ILE A 153 7.51 1.11 30.93
C ILE A 153 6.34 1.59 30.08
N TRP A 154 6.40 1.38 28.75
CA TRP A 154 5.43 1.99 27.85
C TRP A 154 4.15 1.17 27.66
N THR A 155 4.20 -0.10 28.03
CA THR A 155 3.02 -0.99 27.99
C THR A 155 1.88 -0.55 28.91
N THR A 156 2.16 0.32 29.88
CA THR A 156 1.18 0.86 30.84
C THR A 156 0.36 2.02 30.24
N TYR A 157 0.79 2.63 29.14
CA TYR A 157 0.10 3.78 28.56
C TYR A 157 -1.15 3.38 27.76
N PRO A 158 -2.20 4.23 27.72
CA PRO A 158 -3.42 4.00 26.96
C PRO A 158 -3.21 3.97 25.45
N ILE A 159 -2.05 4.41 24.93
CA ILE A 159 -1.66 4.21 23.53
C ILE A 159 -1.57 2.73 23.16
N CYS A 160 -1.34 1.83 24.13
CA CYS A 160 -1.41 0.39 23.94
C CYS A 160 -2.85 -0.16 23.97
N SER A 161 -3.86 0.71 23.98
CA SER A 161 -5.27 0.32 23.94
C SER A 161 -5.61 -0.44 22.67
N ILE A 162 -6.62 -1.31 22.76
CA ILE A 162 -7.10 -2.05 21.59
C ILE A 162 -7.74 -1.14 20.54
N GLY A 163 -8.31 -0.02 20.99
CA GLY A 163 -8.93 0.96 20.09
C GLY A 163 -7.92 1.62 19.17
N SER A 164 -6.73 1.99 19.68
CA SER A 164 -5.68 2.62 18.86
C SER A 164 -5.13 1.65 17.81
N GLN A 165 -5.01 0.37 18.16
CA GLN A 165 -4.59 -0.68 17.23
C GLN A 165 -5.62 -0.89 16.12
N LEU A 166 -6.91 -1.00 16.46
CA LEU A 166 -7.97 -1.16 15.46
C LEU A 166 -8.06 0.07 14.54
N LEU A 167 -7.96 1.27 15.10
CA LEU A 167 -7.95 2.51 14.33
C LEU A 167 -6.74 2.57 13.38
N TRP A 168 -5.56 2.17 13.87
CA TRP A 168 -4.35 2.10 13.06
C TRP A 168 -4.48 1.13 11.89
N ILE A 169 -5.03 -0.07 12.13
CA ILE A 169 -5.24 -1.07 11.07
C ILE A 169 -6.27 -0.55 10.06
N LEU A 170 -7.38 0.04 10.52
CA LEU A 170 -8.41 0.61 9.66
C LEU A 170 -7.85 1.72 8.77
N LEU A 171 -7.06 2.64 9.34
CA LEU A 171 -6.46 3.74 8.59
C LEU A 171 -5.47 3.23 7.55
N SER A 172 -4.63 2.27 7.93
CA SER A 172 -3.69 1.63 7.00
C SER A 172 -4.44 0.95 5.86
N TRP A 173 -5.53 0.23 6.17
CA TRP A 173 -6.38 -0.41 5.17
C TRP A 173 -6.99 0.60 4.19
N ILE A 174 -7.49 1.75 4.66
CA ILE A 174 -8.05 2.80 3.80
C ILE A 174 -6.98 3.33 2.82
N PHE A 175 -5.78 3.65 3.30
CA PHE A 175 -4.71 4.16 2.42
C PHE A 175 -4.32 3.15 1.34
N TRP A 176 -4.26 1.88 1.72
CA TRP A 176 -3.94 0.79 0.82
C TRP A 176 -5.02 0.55 -0.23
N VAL A 177 -6.30 0.48 0.17
CA VAL A 177 -7.44 0.33 -0.77
C VAL A 177 -7.54 1.53 -1.72
N ALA A 178 -7.34 2.75 -1.21
CA ALA A 178 -7.35 3.95 -2.03
C ALA A 178 -6.22 3.95 -3.08
N GLY A 179 -5.00 3.56 -2.67
CA GLY A 179 -3.85 3.44 -3.57
C GLY A 179 -4.07 2.38 -4.66
N ALA A 180 -4.50 1.18 -4.27
CA ALA A 180 -4.77 0.07 -5.19
C ALA A 180 -5.91 0.38 -6.18
N GLY A 181 -7.02 0.95 -5.68
CA GLY A 181 -8.16 1.35 -6.51
C GLY A 181 -7.81 2.44 -7.52
N SER A 182 -6.97 3.41 -7.12
CA SER A 182 -6.51 4.48 -8.01
C SER A 182 -5.61 3.94 -9.12
N LEU A 183 -4.75 2.96 -8.78
CA LEU A 183 -3.87 2.32 -9.75
C LEU A 183 -4.66 1.51 -10.79
N GLY A 184 -5.67 0.75 -10.35
CA GLY A 184 -6.52 -0.06 -11.24
C GLY A 184 -7.20 0.75 -12.33
N ASN A 185 -7.62 1.98 -12.02
CA ASN A 185 -8.24 2.89 -12.99
C ASN A 185 -7.24 3.48 -14.01
N GLY A 186 -5.93 3.47 -13.71
CA GLY A 186 -4.90 3.99 -14.61
C GLY A 186 -4.41 2.97 -15.65
N VAL A 187 -4.56 1.67 -15.39
CA VAL A 187 -4.07 0.58 -16.24
C VAL A 187 -4.85 0.34 -17.55
N PRO A 188 -6.20 0.45 -17.64
CA PRO A 188 -6.95 0.04 -18.84
C PRO A 188 -6.64 0.85 -20.09
N HIS A 189 -5.93 1.98 -19.97
CA HIS A 189 -5.47 2.76 -21.12
C HIS A 189 -4.21 2.21 -21.79
N LEU A 190 -3.49 1.28 -21.15
CA LEU A 190 -2.25 0.68 -21.67
C LEU A 190 -2.50 -0.59 -22.48
N VAL A 191 -3.67 -1.21 -22.32
CA VAL A 191 -4.08 -2.36 -23.11
C VAL A 191 -5.02 -1.85 -24.20
N PRO A 192 -4.54 -1.64 -25.44
CA PRO A 192 -5.43 -1.27 -26.53
C PRO A 192 -6.55 -2.32 -26.61
N PRO A 193 -7.82 -1.90 -26.74
CA PRO A 193 -8.93 -2.83 -26.81
C PRO A 193 -8.63 -3.84 -27.92
N ALA A 194 -8.67 -5.13 -27.57
CA ALA A 194 -8.46 -6.21 -28.51
C ALA A 194 -9.43 -6.00 -29.68
N GLY A 195 -8.92 -5.48 -30.80
CA GLY A 195 -9.69 -5.40 -32.02
C GLY A 195 -10.16 -6.80 -32.37
N ASN A 196 -11.34 -6.92 -32.96
CA ASN A 196 -12.00 -8.18 -33.33
C ASN A 196 -11.21 -9.05 -34.36
N SER A 197 -9.93 -8.76 -34.56
CA SER A 197 -9.00 -9.55 -35.33
C SER A 197 -8.61 -10.77 -34.48
N SER A 198 -9.14 -11.94 -34.85
CA SER A 198 -8.78 -13.27 -34.37
C SER A 198 -7.30 -13.65 -34.58
N ASP A 199 -6.43 -12.68 -34.89
CA ASP A 199 -5.00 -12.91 -35.09
C ASP A 199 -4.28 -12.78 -33.75
N THR A 200 -4.23 -13.94 -33.09
CA THR A 200 -3.74 -14.14 -31.74
C THR A 200 -2.22 -14.14 -31.78
N ARG A 201 -1.60 -12.97 -31.85
CA ARG A 201 -0.16 -12.81 -31.60
C ARG A 201 0.10 -11.72 -30.57
N CYS A 202 -0.21 -12.07 -29.33
CA CYS A 202 0.36 -11.45 -28.14
C CYS A 202 1.87 -11.70 -28.11
N GLY A 203 2.64 -10.87 -28.82
CA GLY A 203 4.12 -10.83 -28.75
C GLY A 203 4.66 -9.62 -27.98
N GLY A 204 3.77 -8.78 -27.43
CA GLY A 204 4.12 -7.59 -26.66
C GLY A 204 4.07 -7.87 -25.16
N SER A 205 5.26 -8.06 -24.58
CA SER A 205 5.60 -7.97 -23.15
C SER A 205 4.73 -8.78 -22.16
N GLU A 206 4.89 -10.11 -22.18
CA GLU A 206 4.56 -11.02 -21.06
C GLU A 206 5.03 -10.48 -19.68
N VAL A 207 6.07 -9.65 -19.69
CA VAL A 207 6.66 -8.99 -18.52
C VAL A 207 5.74 -7.95 -17.87
N GLU A 208 4.89 -7.23 -18.63
CA GLU A 208 4.04 -6.16 -18.07
C GLU A 208 2.75 -6.71 -17.46
N GLY A 209 2.16 -7.73 -18.09
CA GLY A 209 1.02 -8.48 -17.53
C GLY A 209 1.41 -9.21 -16.24
N ALA A 210 2.60 -9.83 -16.21
CA ALA A 210 3.13 -10.46 -15.00
C ALA A 210 3.31 -9.46 -13.86
N LEU A 211 3.63 -8.20 -14.17
CA LEU A 211 3.88 -7.17 -13.16
C LEU A 211 2.62 -6.67 -12.49
N GLY A 212 1.55 -6.44 -13.25
CA GLY A 212 0.23 -6.12 -12.70
C GLY A 212 -0.30 -7.24 -11.80
N VAL A 213 -0.07 -8.50 -12.21
CA VAL A 213 -0.46 -9.68 -11.41
C VAL A 213 0.40 -9.85 -10.17
N LEU A 214 1.71 -9.56 -10.24
CA LEU A 214 2.61 -9.60 -9.07
C LEU A 214 2.28 -8.51 -8.06
N VAL A 215 2.05 -7.26 -8.50
CA VAL A 215 1.66 -6.17 -7.59
C VAL A 215 0.31 -6.47 -6.95
N CYS A 216 -0.70 -6.87 -7.75
CA CYS A 216 -2.02 -7.21 -7.21
C CYS A 216 -1.99 -8.48 -6.33
N GLY A 217 -1.12 -9.44 -6.66
CA GLY A 217 -0.96 -10.71 -5.93
C GLY A 217 -0.23 -10.55 -4.60
N VAL A 218 0.88 -9.82 -4.58
CA VAL A 218 1.61 -9.47 -3.35
C VAL A 218 0.69 -8.66 -2.43
N GLU A 219 -0.05 -7.69 -2.98
CA GLU A 219 -1.00 -6.92 -2.18
C GLU A 219 -2.09 -7.81 -1.57
N ARG A 220 -2.77 -8.66 -2.36
CA ARG A 220 -3.77 -9.61 -1.84
C ARG A 220 -3.21 -10.55 -0.78
N GLY A 221 -1.97 -11.00 -0.93
CA GLY A 221 -1.27 -11.83 0.06
C GLY A 221 -1.06 -11.08 1.38
N VAL A 222 -0.62 -9.82 1.32
CA VAL A 222 -0.43 -8.98 2.51
C VAL A 222 -1.77 -8.64 3.17
N TYR A 223 -2.84 -8.38 2.40
CA TYR A 223 -4.18 -8.19 2.97
C TYR A 223 -4.74 -9.46 3.60
N GLY A 224 -4.54 -10.63 2.98
CA GLY A 224 -4.93 -11.90 3.54
C GLY A 224 -4.23 -12.15 4.88
N LEU A 225 -2.94 -11.82 4.96
CA LEU A 225 -2.17 -11.90 6.20
C LEU A 225 -2.65 -10.88 7.24
N ALA A 226 -2.95 -9.64 6.85
CA ALA A 226 -3.46 -8.60 7.75
C ALA A 226 -4.85 -8.93 8.30
N ILE A 227 -5.74 -9.50 7.48
CA ILE A 227 -7.07 -9.98 7.91
C ILE A 227 -6.93 -11.19 8.83
N LEU A 228 -6.02 -12.12 8.52
CA LEU A 228 -5.71 -13.25 9.40
C LEU A 228 -5.15 -12.77 10.75
N GLN A 229 -4.28 -11.76 10.73
CA GLN A 229 -3.76 -11.09 11.93
C GLN A 229 -4.87 -10.39 12.71
N MET A 230 -5.79 -9.69 12.04
CA MET A 230 -6.97 -9.10 12.67
C MET A 230 -7.81 -10.17 13.35
N TYR A 231 -8.11 -11.27 12.65
CA TYR A 231 -8.86 -12.38 13.24
C TYR A 231 -8.15 -12.98 14.45
N ALA A 232 -6.83 -13.15 14.38
CA ALA A 232 -6.02 -13.63 15.49
C ALA A 232 -6.05 -12.66 16.68
N LEU A 233 -5.86 -11.35 16.45
CA LEU A 233 -5.89 -10.30 17.48
C LEU A 233 -7.29 -10.11 18.08
N THR A 234 -8.35 -10.21 17.28
CA THR A 234 -9.73 -10.12 17.76
C THR A 234 -10.10 -11.34 18.62
N ARG A 235 -9.75 -12.56 18.18
CA ARG A 235 -9.91 -13.77 19.00
C ARG A 235 -9.18 -13.65 20.33
N LEU A 236 -7.97 -13.10 20.26
CA LEU A 236 -7.08 -12.95 21.40
C LEU A 236 -7.61 -11.95 22.44
N THR A 237 -8.16 -10.83 21.97
CA THR A 237 -8.72 -9.79 22.83
C THR A 237 -10.01 -10.23 23.48
N LEU A 238 -10.85 -10.96 22.73
CA LEU A 238 -12.04 -11.60 23.28
C LEU A 238 -11.67 -12.56 24.42
N LEU A 239 -10.65 -13.40 24.25
CA LEU A 239 -10.17 -14.30 25.31
C LEU A 239 -9.66 -13.53 26.54
N ARG A 240 -8.97 -12.41 26.35
CA ARG A 240 -8.49 -11.56 27.46
C ARG A 240 -9.64 -10.91 28.22
N MET A 241 -10.68 -10.44 27.52
CA MET A 241 -11.87 -9.87 28.16
C MET A 241 -12.65 -10.94 28.93
N SER A 242 -12.80 -12.15 28.38
CA SER A 242 -13.41 -13.27 29.11
C SER A 242 -12.66 -13.64 30.39
N GLY A 243 -11.32 -13.62 30.37
CA GLY A 243 -10.51 -13.89 31.56
C GLY A 243 -10.62 -12.81 32.64
N LEU A 244 -10.67 -11.52 32.24
CA LEU A 244 -10.84 -10.39 33.17
C LEU A 244 -12.18 -10.47 33.93
N ILE A 245 -13.26 -10.88 33.24
CA ILE A 245 -14.58 -11.06 33.85
C ILE A 245 -14.53 -12.14 34.95
N CYS A 246 -13.80 -13.24 34.77
CA CYS A 246 -13.67 -14.28 35.80
C CYS A 246 -12.96 -13.80 37.08
N THR A 247 -11.94 -12.94 36.94
CA THR A 247 -11.18 -12.41 38.08
C THR A 247 -11.89 -11.34 38.89
N VAL A 248 -12.91 -10.66 38.34
CA VAL A 248 -13.70 -9.65 39.08
C VAL A 248 -14.88 -10.30 39.82
N SER A 249 -15.21 -11.55 39.51
CA SER A 249 -16.31 -12.30 40.15
C SER A 249 -15.85 -13.29 41.25
N CYS A 250 -14.58 -13.28 41.65
CA CYS A 250 -14.07 -14.03 42.81
C CYS A 250 -13.55 -13.06 43.87
#